data_AF-A0A518BFL2-F1
#
_entry.id   AF-A0A518BFL2-F1
#
_cell.length_a   1.000
_cell.length_b   1.000
_cell.length_c   1.000
_cell.angle_alpha   90.00
_cell.angle_beta   90.00
_cell.angle_gamma   90.00
#
_symmetry.space_group_name_H-M   'P 1'
#
loop_
_entity.id
_entity.type
_entity.pdbx_description
1 polymer ?
#
loop_
_entity_poly.entity_id
_entity_poly.type
_entity_poly.pdbx_seq_one_letter_code
_entity_poly.pdbx_strand_id
1 'polypeptide(L)'
;MSDLPDRETLRQTIAGFDSTRQKVLGGMVLAMINQPDAIQDREWLSEGLAQMAARALELPDAPGPAELELLRAWILEHRDAVLNAAFAVFVRSAEDIQEAGALEGLTFERASAAALVYLAPEPED
;
A
#
# COMPACT_ATOMS: atom_id res chain seq x y z
N MET A 1 -4.52 21.07 3.83
CA MET A 1 -4.35 19.63 4.13
C MET A 1 -5.26 18.92 3.15
N SER A 2 -4.73 18.00 2.33
CA SER A 2 -5.62 17.16 1.52
C SER A 2 -6.40 16.30 2.49
N ASP A 3 -7.72 16.35 2.45
CA ASP A 3 -8.57 15.53 3.33
C ASP A 3 -8.27 14.06 3.05
N LEU A 4 -7.95 13.31 4.11
CA LEU A 4 -7.82 11.86 4.06
C LEU A 4 -9.19 11.30 3.64
N PRO A 5 -9.26 10.40 2.64
CA PRO A 5 -10.53 9.78 2.28
C PRO A 5 -11.09 9.01 3.49
N ASP A 6 -12.42 9.04 3.64
CA ASP A 6 -13.09 8.20 4.62
C ASP A 6 -12.96 6.70 4.27
N ARG A 7 -13.38 5.83 5.19
CA ARG A 7 -13.19 4.37 5.06
C ARG A 7 -13.87 3.81 3.82
N GLU A 8 -15.09 4.26 3.54
CA GLU A 8 -15.88 3.79 2.40
C GLU A 8 -15.27 4.25 1.07
N THR A 9 -14.93 5.53 0.96
CA THR A 9 -14.28 6.12 -0.22
C THR A 9 -12.95 5.42 -0.51
N LEU A 10 -12.17 5.13 0.53
CA LEU A 10 -10.90 4.43 0.39
C LEU A 10 -11.10 2.98 -0.09
N ARG A 11 -12.06 2.23 0.49
CA ARG A 11 -12.40 0.87 0.03
C ARG A 11 -12.85 0.86 -1.43
N GLN A 12 -13.71 1.80 -1.83
CA GLN A 12 -14.17 1.93 -3.22
C GLN A 12 -13.01 2.25 -4.18
N THR A 13 -12.10 3.13 -3.78
CA THR A 13 -10.89 3.45 -4.56
C THR A 13 -10.04 2.19 -4.78
N ILE A 14 -9.81 1.41 -3.73
CA ILE A 14 -9.03 0.16 -3.77
C ILE A 14 -9.74 -0.93 -4.58
N ALA A 15 -11.07 -1.01 -4.50
CA ALA A 15 -11.87 -1.93 -5.31
C ALA A 15 -11.74 -1.64 -6.82
N GLY A 16 -11.48 -0.39 -7.20
CA GLY A 16 -11.20 0.01 -8.59
C GLY A 16 -9.77 -0.31 -9.06
N PHE A 17 -8.89 -0.80 -8.19
CA PHE A 17 -7.55 -1.25 -8.57
C PHE A 17 -7.60 -2.66 -9.14
N ASP A 18 -6.82 -2.90 -10.20
CA ASP A 18 -6.57 -4.27 -10.66
C ASP A 18 -5.72 -5.06 -9.65
N SER A 19 -5.59 -6.36 -9.88
CA SER A 19 -4.85 -7.26 -8.99
C SER A 19 -3.40 -6.81 -8.79
N THR A 20 -2.74 -6.29 -9.82
CA THR A 20 -1.35 -5.83 -9.72
C THR A 20 -1.25 -4.63 -8.79
N ARG A 21 -2.09 -3.60 -8.99
CA ARG A 21 -2.12 -2.43 -8.12
C ARG A 21 -2.49 -2.79 -6.68
N GLN A 22 -3.41 -3.71 -6.45
CA GLN A 22 -3.75 -4.18 -5.10
C GLN A 22 -2.58 -4.90 -4.42
N LYS A 23 -1.83 -5.75 -5.14
CA LYS A 23 -0.62 -6.41 -4.62
C LYS A 23 0.45 -5.38 -4.24
N VAL A 24 0.70 -4.39 -5.09
CA VAL A 24 1.67 -3.33 -4.81
C VAL A 24 1.24 -2.49 -3.60
N LEU A 25 -0.04 -2.09 -3.56
CA LEU A 25 -0.63 -1.37 -2.43
C LEU A 25 -0.42 -2.12 -1.12
N GLY A 26 -0.80 -3.41 -1.06
CA GLY A 26 -0.64 -4.23 0.13
C GLY A 26 0.82 -4.34 0.57
N GLY A 27 1.73 -4.58 -0.37
CA GLY A 27 3.17 -4.62 -0.10
C GLY A 27 3.71 -3.30 0.47
N MET A 28 3.30 -2.17 -0.11
CA MET A 28 3.70 -0.84 0.39
C MET A 28 3.17 -0.57 1.79
N VAL A 29 1.90 -0.87 2.05
CA VAL A 29 1.30 -0.70 3.39
C VAL A 29 2.03 -1.54 4.43
N LEU A 30 2.32 -2.81 4.14
CA LEU A 30 3.09 -3.67 5.07
C LEU A 30 4.51 -3.15 5.29
N ALA A 31 5.18 -2.64 4.25
CA ALA A 31 6.49 -2.02 4.39
C ALA A 31 6.44 -0.78 5.30
N MET A 32 5.42 0.07 5.14
CA MET A 32 5.18 1.25 5.98
C MET A 32 4.90 0.89 7.44
N ILE A 33 4.12 -0.17 7.69
CA ILE A 33 3.86 -0.67 9.04
C ILE A 33 5.14 -1.22 9.69
N ASN A 34 5.99 -1.90 8.90
CA ASN A 34 7.24 -2.47 9.40
C ASN A 34 8.30 -1.39 9.71
N GLN A 35 8.35 -0.32 8.93
CA GLN A 35 9.33 0.78 9.07
C GLN A 35 8.64 2.15 8.95
N PRO A 36 7.81 2.54 9.93
CA PRO A 36 7.02 3.77 9.84
C PRO A 36 7.88 5.04 9.80
N ASP A 37 9.05 5.02 10.43
CA ASP A 37 9.97 6.18 10.42
C ASP A 37 10.57 6.45 9.04
N ALA A 38 10.66 5.43 8.18
CA ALA A 38 11.23 5.55 6.84
C ALA A 38 10.26 6.15 5.82
N ILE A 39 8.98 6.32 6.17
CA ILE A 39 7.95 6.92 5.31
C ILE A 39 8.33 8.33 4.81
N GLN A 40 9.10 9.09 5.60
CA GLN A 40 9.51 10.43 5.22
C GLN A 40 10.64 10.44 4.19
N ASP A 41 11.30 9.29 3.98
CA ASP A 41 12.36 9.11 3.01
C ASP A 41 11.78 8.78 1.63
N ARG A 42 11.96 9.72 0.69
CA ARG A 42 11.49 9.61 -0.68
C ARG A 42 12.22 8.53 -1.47
N GLU A 43 13.50 8.30 -1.18
CA GLU A 43 14.29 7.26 -1.83
C GLU A 43 13.76 5.89 -1.40
N TRP A 44 13.59 5.70 -0.08
CA TRP A 44 12.99 4.48 0.48
C TRP A 44 11.61 4.16 -0.12
N LEU A 45 10.72 5.16 -0.25
CA LEU A 45 9.40 4.98 -0.87
C LEU A 45 9.50 4.58 -2.35
N SER A 46 10.41 5.21 -3.09
CA SER A 46 10.58 4.96 -4.52
C SER A 46 11.15 3.57 -4.78
N GLU A 47 12.15 3.17 -3.98
CA GLU A 47 12.73 1.82 -4.02
C GLU A 47 11.70 0.76 -3.63
N GLY A 48 10.96 1.00 -2.55
CA GLY A 48 9.89 0.12 -2.09
C GLY A 48 8.82 -0.08 -3.17
N LEU A 49 8.37 1.01 -3.80
CA LEU A 49 7.39 0.96 -4.89
C LEU A 49 7.92 0.16 -6.08
N ALA A 50 9.16 0.42 -6.50
CA ALA A 50 9.76 -0.30 -7.61
C ALA A 50 9.90 -1.80 -7.32
N GLN A 51 10.31 -2.15 -6.10
CA GLN A 51 10.45 -3.54 -5.68
C GLN A 51 9.09 -4.25 -5.62
N MET A 52 8.06 -3.61 -5.06
CA MET A 52 6.71 -4.18 -5.01
C MET A 52 6.10 -4.32 -6.42
N ALA A 53 6.27 -3.32 -7.27
CA ALA A 53 5.81 -3.36 -8.66
C ALA A 53 6.50 -4.48 -9.46
N ALA A 54 7.82 -4.62 -9.34
CA ALA A 54 8.57 -5.70 -9.99
C ALA A 54 8.06 -7.08 -9.56
N ARG A 55 7.81 -7.29 -8.27
CA ARG A 55 7.24 -8.55 -7.75
C ARG A 55 5.81 -8.78 -8.22
N ALA A 56 4.97 -7.75 -8.21
CA ALA A 56 3.57 -7.86 -8.63
C ALA A 56 3.41 -8.12 -10.14
N LEU A 57 4.37 -7.63 -10.94
CA LEU A 57 4.50 -7.91 -12.38
C LEU A 57 5.24 -9.22 -12.67
N GLU A 58 5.65 -9.96 -11.64
CA GLU A 58 6.35 -11.25 -11.76
C GLU A 58 7.64 -11.14 -12.59
N LEU A 59 8.35 -10.02 -12.47
CA LEU A 59 9.62 -9.80 -13.16
C LEU A 59 10.71 -10.72 -12.57
N PRO A 60 11.67 -11.18 -13.41
CA PRO A 60 12.79 -11.96 -12.92
C PRO A 60 13.71 -11.12 -12.03
N ASP A 61 14.49 -11.78 -11.15
CA ASP A 61 15.44 -11.12 -10.25
C ASP A 61 16.50 -10.28 -10.98
N ALA A 62 16.84 -10.67 -12.21
CA ALA A 62 17.72 -9.94 -13.11
C ALA A 62 16.94 -9.52 -14.37
N PRO A 63 16.18 -8.41 -14.31
CA PRO A 63 15.38 -7.94 -15.44
C PRO A 63 16.28 -7.45 -16.59
N GLY A 64 15.90 -7.80 -17.82
CA GLY A 64 16.50 -7.24 -19.01
C GLY A 64 15.93 -5.86 -19.35
N PRO A 65 16.38 -5.24 -20.46
CA PRO A 65 15.91 -3.91 -20.86
C PRO A 65 14.40 -3.82 -21.09
N ALA A 66 13.76 -4.88 -21.58
CA ALA A 66 12.32 -4.90 -21.84
C ALA A 66 11.51 -4.93 -20.54
N GLU A 67 11.92 -5.75 -19.57
CA GLU A 67 11.29 -5.83 -18.24
C GLU A 67 11.47 -4.52 -17.47
N LEU A 68 12.64 -3.87 -17.60
CA LEU A 68 12.89 -2.55 -17.01
C LEU A 68 11.99 -1.46 -17.61
N GLU A 69 11.76 -1.48 -18.92
CA GLU A 69 10.85 -0.51 -19.55
C GLU A 69 9.39 -0.77 -19.14
N LEU A 70 8.98 -2.03 -19.04
CA LEU A 70 7.67 -2.41 -18.51
C LEU A 70 7.47 -1.90 -17.08
N LEU A 71 8.46 -2.13 -16.20
CA LEU A 71 8.44 -1.64 -14.82
C LEU A 71 8.34 -0.11 -14.78
N ARG A 72 9.16 0.57 -15.58
CA ARG A 72 9.19 2.03 -15.67
C ARG A 72 7.84 2.59 -16.12
N ALA A 73 7.26 2.02 -17.18
CA ALA A 73 5.96 2.43 -17.69
C ALA A 73 4.87 2.27 -16.62
N TRP A 74 4.84 1.10 -15.96
CA TRP A 74 3.88 0.82 -14.90
C TRP A 74 4.01 1.80 -13.73
N ILE A 75 5.24 2.07 -13.25
CA ILE A 75 5.47 3.01 -12.15
C ILE A 75 5.00 4.40 -12.55
N LEU A 76 5.35 4.90 -13.74
CA LEU A 76 4.95 6.23 -14.18
C LEU A 76 3.43 6.38 -14.27
N GLU A 77 2.72 5.33 -14.69
CA GLU A 77 1.27 5.34 -14.83
C GLU A 77 0.54 5.25 -13.48
N HIS A 78 1.08 4.49 -12.52
CA HIS A 78 0.32 4.10 -11.32
C HIS A 78 0.87 4.64 -10.00
N ARG A 79 2.07 5.21 -9.96
CA ARG A 79 2.75 5.61 -8.70
C ARG A 79 1.88 6.45 -7.78
N ASP A 80 1.23 7.48 -8.31
CA ASP A 80 0.56 8.48 -7.48
C ASP A 80 -0.70 7.87 -6.87
N ALA A 81 -1.47 7.10 -7.66
CA ALA A 81 -2.65 6.39 -7.19
C ALA A 81 -2.31 5.38 -6.09
N VAL A 82 -1.27 4.56 -6.32
CA VAL A 82 -0.89 3.50 -5.38
C VAL A 82 -0.29 4.07 -4.09
N LEU A 83 0.63 5.04 -4.18
CA LEU A 83 1.24 5.64 -3.00
C LEU A 83 0.22 6.42 -2.16
N ASN A 84 -0.68 7.19 -2.80
CA ASN A 84 -1.72 7.93 -2.07
C ASN A 84 -2.67 6.97 -1.36
N ALA A 85 -3.08 5.87 -2.01
CA ALA A 85 -3.89 4.84 -1.37
C ALA A 85 -3.12 4.15 -0.22
N ALA A 86 -1.84 3.84 -0.39
CA ALA A 86 -1.01 3.23 0.64
C ALA A 86 -0.89 4.12 1.88
N PHE A 87 -0.63 5.41 1.68
CA PHE A 87 -0.62 6.39 2.77
C PHE A 87 -1.98 6.52 3.44
N ALA A 88 -3.05 6.57 2.65
CA ALA A 88 -4.38 6.68 3.21
C ALA A 88 -4.73 5.47 4.09
N VAL A 89 -4.43 4.25 3.62
CA VAL A 89 -4.62 3.02 4.40
C VAL A 89 -3.75 3.04 5.66
N PHE A 90 -2.47 3.39 5.55
CA PHE A 90 -1.56 3.42 6.69
C PHE A 90 -2.04 4.38 7.80
N VAL A 91 -2.36 5.63 7.43
CA VAL A 91 -2.85 6.64 8.37
C VAL A 91 -4.19 6.22 8.97
N ARG A 92 -5.14 5.77 8.15
CA ARG A 92 -6.46 5.40 8.61
C ARG A 92 -6.44 4.17 9.53
N SER A 93 -5.58 3.20 9.24
CA SER A 93 -5.38 2.04 10.12
C SER A 93 -4.84 2.47 11.48
N ALA A 94 -3.95 3.46 11.52
CA ALA A 94 -3.46 4.01 12.78
C ALA A 94 -4.57 4.73 13.57
N GLU A 95 -5.42 5.52 12.89
CA GLU A 95 -6.61 6.15 13.48
C GLU A 95 -7.57 5.09 14.06
N ASP A 96 -7.86 4.03 13.31
CA ASP A 96 -8.75 2.95 13.74
C ASP A 96 -8.23 2.24 15.00
N ILE A 97 -6.93 1.95 15.05
CA ILE A 97 -6.28 1.30 16.21
C ILE A 97 -6.31 2.22 17.43
N GLN A 98 -6.10 3.52 17.22
CA GLN A 98 -6.17 4.53 18.29
C GLN A 98 -7.60 4.68 18.82
N GLU A 99 -8.60 4.78 17.95
CA GLU A 99 -10.03 4.85 18.30
C GLU A 99 -10.48 3.61 19.07
N ALA A 100 -9.96 2.43 18.71
CA ALA A 100 -10.23 1.17 19.40
C ALA A 100 -9.52 1.05 20.76
N GLY A 101 -8.67 2.01 21.16
CA GLY A 101 -7.87 1.93 22.37
C GLY A 101 -6.83 0.81 22.35
N ALA A 102 -6.41 0.35 21.16
CA ALA A 102 -5.59 -0.85 20.96
C ALA A 102 -4.10 -0.55 20.73
N LEU A 103 -3.63 0.62 21.16
CA LEU A 103 -2.22 1.03 21.03
C LEU A 103 -1.30 0.25 21.98
N GLU A 104 -1.80 -0.16 23.15
CA GLU A 104 -1.00 -0.92 24.11
C GLU A 104 -0.78 -2.36 23.60
N GLY A 105 0.49 -2.75 23.46
CA GLY A 105 0.84 -4.04 22.85
C GLY A 105 0.55 -4.11 21.35
N LEU A 106 0.62 -2.97 20.64
CA LEU A 106 0.54 -2.96 19.19
C LEU A 106 1.68 -3.77 18.58
N THR A 107 1.33 -4.79 17.81
CA THR A 107 2.27 -5.65 17.08
C THR A 107 2.14 -5.41 15.58
N PHE A 108 3.17 -5.82 14.83
CA PHE A 108 3.11 -5.84 13.37
C PHE A 108 1.90 -6.60 12.84
N GLU A 109 1.58 -7.76 13.42
CA GLU A 109 0.43 -8.58 13.04
C GLU A 109 -0.90 -7.84 13.22
N ARG A 110 -1.09 -7.17 14.37
CA ARG A 110 -2.31 -6.39 14.64
C ARG A 110 -2.44 -5.19 13.71
N ALA A 111 -1.35 -4.46 13.50
CA ALA A 111 -1.33 -3.32 12.59
C ALA A 111 -1.62 -3.77 11.13
N SER A 112 -1.03 -4.88 10.72
CA SER A 112 -1.27 -5.47 9.40
C SER A 112 -2.72 -5.92 9.24
N ALA A 113 -3.29 -6.57 10.25
CA ALA A 113 -4.69 -7.00 10.22
C ALA A 113 -5.64 -5.81 10.08
N ALA A 114 -5.41 -4.72 10.82
CA ALA A 114 -6.20 -3.49 10.70
C ALA A 114 -6.14 -2.90 9.28
N ALA A 115 -4.95 -2.89 8.67
CA ALA A 115 -4.78 -2.38 7.32
C ALA A 115 -5.37 -3.28 6.23
N LEU A 116 -5.29 -4.60 6.38
CA LEU A 116 -5.82 -5.56 5.42
C LEU A 116 -7.35 -5.52 5.32
N VAL A 117 -8.06 -5.01 6.34
CA VAL A 117 -9.51 -4.78 6.25
C VAL A 117 -9.85 -3.89 5.05
N TYR A 118 -9.02 -2.90 4.71
CA TYR A 118 -9.23 -2.01 3.56
C TYR A 118 -9.04 -2.68 2.20
N LEU A 119 -8.31 -3.79 2.15
CA LEU A 119 -8.03 -4.55 0.94
C LEU A 119 -8.95 -5.76 0.78
N ALA A 120 -9.67 -6.17 1.84
CA ALA A 120 -10.60 -7.27 1.78
C ALA A 120 -11.84 -6.88 0.94
N PRO A 121 -12.33 -7.78 0.05
CA PRO A 121 -13.63 -7.58 -0.59
C PRO A 121 -14.71 -7.41 0.49
N GLU A 122 -15.76 -6.64 0.21
CA GLU A 122 -16.90 -6.59 1.13
C GLU A 122 -17.44 -8.02 1.32
N PRO A 123 -17.79 -8.41 2.56
CA PRO A 123 -18.43 -9.69 2.77
C PRO A 123 -19.72 -9.72 1.93
N GLU A 124 -19.88 -10.76 1.12
CA GLU A 124 -21.15 -11.03 0.44
C GLU A 124 -22.19 -11.35 1.52
N ASP A 125 -23.24 -10.52 1.62
CA ASP A 125 -24.40 -10.72 2.50
C ASP A 125 -25.20 -12.00 2.19
#